data_AF-A0A2V5W4J7-F1
#
_entry.id   AF-A0A2V5W4J7-F1
#
_cell.length_a   1.000
_cell.length_b   1.000
_cell.length_c   1.000
_cell.angle_alpha   90.00
_cell.angle_beta   90.00
_cell.angle_gamma   90.00
#
_symmetry.space_group_name_H-M   'P 1'
#
loop_
_entity.id
_entity.type
_entity.pdbx_description
1 polymer ?
#
loop_
_entity_poly.entity_id
_entity_poly.type
_entity_poly.pdbx_seq_one_letter_code
_entity_poly.pdbx_strand_id
1 'polypeptide(L)'
;MRRTIAKSTWAEIQTAYASGIRLREIARNMGIPEGTVLARANREGWSRQIQNAKALAKREETSTAVTPFEAVSATMQQRGERHLGRMANIVEKTVPHVEAMEPGAILDRIDDVETLDKIGRRTFGISDDGSHAENIAVNIAILGR
;
A
#
# COMPACT_ATOMS: atom_id res chain seq x y z
N MET A 1 4.18 -36.41 -48.45
CA MET A 1 5.07 -35.34 -47.94
C MET A 1 4.71 -35.05 -46.47
N ARG A 2 5.58 -35.33 -45.50
CA ARG A 2 5.38 -34.86 -44.10
C ARG A 2 5.94 -33.45 -44.00
N ARG A 3 5.08 -32.44 -43.76
CA ARG A 3 5.53 -31.09 -43.41
C ARG A 3 6.05 -31.12 -41.98
N THR A 4 7.34 -30.83 -41.80
CA THR A 4 7.94 -30.64 -40.48
C THR A 4 7.74 -29.19 -40.05
N ILE A 5 7.06 -28.96 -38.94
CA ILE A 5 6.88 -27.62 -38.37
C ILE A 5 8.19 -27.20 -37.69
N ALA A 6 8.68 -26.00 -38.02
CA ALA A 6 9.93 -25.47 -37.49
C ALA A 6 9.85 -25.23 -35.97
N LYS A 7 11.00 -25.30 -35.29
CA LYS A 7 11.06 -25.03 -33.83
C LYS A 7 10.61 -23.61 -33.48
N SER A 8 10.91 -22.62 -34.33
CA SER A 8 10.46 -21.23 -34.13
C SER A 8 8.95 -21.11 -34.12
N THR A 9 8.27 -21.77 -35.06
CA THR A 9 6.80 -21.80 -35.13
C THR A 9 6.20 -22.42 -33.88
N TRP A 10 6.83 -23.45 -33.30
CA TRP A 10 6.38 -24.02 -32.03
C TRP A 10 6.52 -23.04 -30.85
N ALA A 11 7.60 -22.26 -30.81
CA ALA A 11 7.81 -21.24 -29.79
C ALA A 11 6.76 -20.12 -29.90
N GLU A 12 6.45 -19.67 -31.12
CA GLU A 12 5.38 -18.68 -31.37
C GLU A 12 4.01 -19.17 -30.88
N ILE A 13 3.67 -20.42 -31.16
CA ILE A 13 2.42 -21.05 -30.68
C ILE A 13 2.39 -21.08 -29.15
N GLN A 14 3.51 -21.42 -28.50
CA GLN A 14 3.60 -21.46 -27.04
C GLN A 14 3.43 -20.06 -26.43
N THR A 15 4.05 -19.04 -27.00
CA THR A 15 3.91 -17.65 -26.56
C THR A 15 2.47 -17.16 -26.72
N ALA A 16 1.84 -17.42 -27.87
CA ALA A 16 0.44 -17.07 -28.11
C ALA A 16 -0.52 -17.79 -27.15
N TYR A 17 -0.21 -19.05 -26.79
CA TYR A 17 -0.99 -19.77 -25.80
C TYR A 17 -0.79 -19.21 -24.39
N ALA A 18 0.44 -18.85 -24.02
CA ALA A 18 0.77 -18.20 -22.75
C ALA A 18 0.11 -16.83 -22.61
N SER A 19 -0.08 -16.09 -23.71
CA SER A 19 -0.84 -14.83 -23.74
C SER A 19 -2.37 -15.02 -23.67
N GLY A 20 -2.86 -16.26 -23.56
CA GLY A 20 -4.26 -16.58 -23.33
C GLY A 20 -5.08 -16.92 -24.58
N ILE A 21 -4.47 -16.95 -25.78
CA ILE A 21 -5.17 -17.34 -27.01
C ILE A 21 -5.41 -18.85 -27.00
N ARG A 22 -6.58 -19.31 -27.43
CA ARG A 22 -6.91 -20.75 -27.41
C ARG A 22 -6.10 -21.51 -28.46
N LEU A 23 -5.59 -22.71 -28.11
CA LEU A 23 -4.80 -23.55 -29.03
C LEU A 23 -5.49 -23.85 -30.37
N ARG A 24 -6.82 -24.02 -30.37
CA ARG A 24 -7.60 -24.22 -31.61
C ARG A 24 -7.61 -22.98 -32.50
N GLU A 25 -7.65 -21.80 -31.90
CA GLU A 25 -7.62 -20.54 -32.62
C GLU A 25 -6.23 -20.27 -33.21
N ILE A 26 -5.17 -20.53 -32.43
CA ILE A 26 -3.79 -20.46 -32.92
C ILE A 26 -3.59 -21.43 -34.09
N ALA A 27 -4.09 -22.66 -33.98
CA ALA A 27 -4.00 -23.66 -35.04
C ALA A 27 -4.67 -23.20 -36.35
N ARG A 28 -5.88 -22.64 -36.27
CA ARG A 28 -6.59 -22.07 -37.44
C ARG A 28 -5.84 -20.90 -38.06
N ASN A 29 -5.35 -19.96 -37.25
CA ASN A 29 -4.63 -18.78 -37.73
C ASN A 29 -3.31 -19.14 -38.43
N MET A 30 -2.63 -20.19 -37.95
CA MET A 30 -1.36 -20.66 -38.50
C MET A 30 -1.51 -21.70 -39.61
N GLY A 31 -2.73 -22.12 -39.94
CA GLY A 31 -2.99 -23.16 -40.95
C GLY A 31 -2.46 -24.55 -40.57
N ILE A 32 -2.35 -24.85 -39.27
CA ILE A 32 -1.85 -26.11 -38.74
C ILE A 32 -3.03 -26.96 -38.25
N PRO A 33 -3.06 -28.29 -38.51
CA PRO A 33 -4.12 -29.14 -37.96
C PRO A 33 -4.23 -29.03 -36.43
N GLU A 34 -5.45 -28.79 -35.93
CA GLU A 34 -5.70 -28.58 -34.50
C GLU A 34 -5.17 -29.73 -33.64
N GLY A 35 -5.36 -30.98 -34.11
CA GLY A 35 -4.89 -32.18 -33.41
C GLY A 35 -3.37 -32.22 -33.22
N THR A 36 -2.60 -31.66 -34.15
CA THR A 36 -1.13 -31.61 -34.07
C THR A 36 -0.67 -30.63 -32.98
N VAL A 37 -1.30 -29.46 -32.90
CA VAL A 37 -1.02 -28.45 -31.86
C VAL A 37 -1.44 -28.97 -30.48
N LEU A 38 -2.63 -29.55 -30.37
CA LEU A 38 -3.14 -30.13 -29.11
C LEU A 38 -2.26 -31.29 -28.62
N ALA A 39 -1.88 -32.21 -29.50
CA ALA A 39 -1.02 -33.33 -29.14
C ALA A 39 0.36 -32.85 -28.64
N ARG A 40 0.93 -31.80 -29.25
CA ARG A 40 2.20 -31.20 -28.81
C ARG A 40 2.06 -30.54 -27.45
N ALA A 41 1.04 -29.69 -27.27
CA ALA A 41 0.78 -28.99 -26.02
C ALA A 41 0.61 -29.96 -24.84
N ASN A 42 -0.05 -31.10 -25.07
CA ASN A 42 -0.19 -32.16 -24.07
C ASN A 42 1.14 -32.85 -23.73
N ARG A 43 1.98 -33.16 -24.74
CA ARG A 43 3.28 -33.80 -24.52
C ARG A 43 4.25 -32.90 -23.75
N GLU A 44 4.22 -31.60 -24.03
CA GLU A 44 5.08 -30.62 -23.36
C GLU A 44 4.47 -30.05 -22.07
N GLY A 45 3.22 -30.40 -21.77
CA GLY A 45 2.55 -30.00 -20.54
C GLY A 45 2.34 -28.49 -20.41
N TRP A 46 2.13 -27.77 -21.51
CA TRP A 46 2.02 -26.30 -21.51
C TRP A 46 0.96 -25.78 -20.53
N SER A 47 -0.19 -26.45 -20.44
CA SER A 47 -1.24 -26.07 -19.49
C SER A 47 -0.76 -26.15 -18.04
N ARG A 48 0.03 -27.18 -17.70
CA ARG A 48 0.61 -27.35 -16.35
C ARG A 48 1.62 -26.25 -16.04
N GLN A 49 2.45 -25.89 -17.01
CA GLN A 49 3.44 -24.80 -16.87
C GLN A 49 2.75 -23.47 -16.59
N ILE A 50 1.68 -23.14 -17.33
CA ILE A 50 0.91 -21.91 -17.11
C ILE A 50 0.25 -21.90 -15.72
N GLN A 51 -0.33 -23.03 -15.29
CA GLN A 51 -0.95 -23.11 -13.96
C GLN A 51 0.08 -22.95 -12.83
N ASN A 52 1.25 -23.59 -12.97
CA ASN A 52 2.33 -23.44 -12.01
C ASN A 52 2.84 -21.99 -11.95
N ALA A 53 3.00 -21.32 -13.09
CA ALA A 53 3.39 -19.92 -13.14
C ALA A 53 2.36 -19.01 -12.45
N LYS A 54 1.06 -19.25 -12.68
CA LYS A 54 -0.02 -18.53 -11.99
C LYS A 54 -0.02 -18.77 -10.49
N ALA A 55 0.24 -20.01 -10.05
CA ALA A 55 0.32 -20.34 -8.63
C ALA A 55 1.51 -19.67 -7.94
N LEU A 56 2.65 -19.55 -8.63
CA LEU A 56 3.83 -18.82 -8.14
C LEU A 56 3.55 -17.32 -8.01
N ALA A 57 2.98 -16.70 -9.04
CA ALA A 57 2.61 -15.27 -9.00
C ALA A 57 1.62 -14.97 -7.86
N LYS A 58 0.60 -15.82 -7.69
CA LYS A 58 -0.34 -15.69 -6.57
C LYS A 58 0.35 -15.83 -5.21
N ARG A 59 1.35 -16.70 -5.09
CA ARG A 59 2.13 -16.87 -3.86
C ARG A 59 2.97 -15.63 -3.54
N GLU A 60 3.57 -15.01 -4.55
CA GLU A 60 4.30 -13.75 -4.40
C GLU A 60 3.38 -12.59 -4.00
N GLU A 61 2.18 -12.49 -4.60
CA GLU A 61 1.16 -11.50 -4.20
C GLU A 61 0.65 -11.71 -2.76
N THR A 62 0.61 -12.96 -2.29
CA THR A 62 0.24 -13.28 -0.90
C THR A 62 1.39 -13.15 0.10
N SER A 63 2.64 -12.98 -0.35
CA SER A 63 3.71 -12.59 0.56
C SER A 63 3.40 -11.17 1.02
N THR A 64 3.30 -10.97 2.33
CA THR A 64 2.80 -9.77 3.01
C THR A 64 3.51 -8.50 2.55
N ALA A 65 3.12 -8.00 1.38
CA ALA A 65 3.61 -6.76 0.84
C ALA A 65 2.90 -5.67 1.63
N VAL A 66 3.61 -5.08 2.60
CA VAL A 66 3.13 -3.90 3.31
C VAL A 66 2.74 -2.88 2.26
N THR A 67 1.45 -2.59 2.18
CA THR A 67 0.93 -1.68 1.18
C THR A 67 1.51 -0.28 1.42
N PRO A 68 1.62 0.57 0.39
CA PRO A 68 2.05 1.96 0.59
C PRO A 68 1.20 2.68 1.65
N PHE A 69 -0.08 2.35 1.74
CA PHE A 69 -1.00 2.87 2.76
C PHE A 69 -0.62 2.44 4.18
N GLU A 70 -0.33 1.15 4.39
CA GLU A 70 0.10 0.62 5.69
C GLU A 70 1.44 1.22 6.12
N ALA A 71 2.39 1.38 5.20
CA ALA A 71 3.68 2.01 5.48
C ALA A 71 3.55 3.47 5.91
N VAL A 72 2.68 4.24 5.23
CA VAL A 72 2.39 5.64 5.60
C VAL A 72 1.67 5.70 6.95
N SER A 73 0.70 4.82 7.19
CA SER A 73 -0.05 4.77 8.45
C SER A 73 0.87 4.47 9.64
N ALA A 74 1.74 3.47 9.52
CA ALA A 74 2.74 3.14 10.53
C ALA A 74 3.71 4.31 10.80
N THR A 75 4.12 5.01 9.75
CA THR A 75 4.99 6.19 9.88
C THR A 75 4.31 7.34 10.62
N MET A 76 3.02 7.58 10.36
CA MET A 76 2.24 8.62 11.05
C MET A 76 2.04 8.29 12.52
N GLN A 77 1.76 7.02 12.85
CA GLN A 77 1.63 6.57 14.23
C GLN A 77 2.94 6.77 15.01
N GLN A 78 4.08 6.35 14.43
CA GLN A 78 5.39 6.56 15.06
C GLN A 78 5.73 8.05 15.25
N ARG A 79 5.30 8.93 14.33
CA ARG A 79 5.46 10.38 14.50
C ARG A 79 4.63 10.92 15.65
N GLY A 80 3.41 10.43 15.84
CA GLY A 80 2.54 10.77 16.96
C GLY A 80 3.16 10.37 18.31
N GLU A 81 3.65 9.13 18.40
CA GLU A 81 4.33 8.61 19.61
C GLU A 81 5.59 9.42 19.96
N ARG A 82 6.41 9.78 18.96
CA ARG A 82 7.58 10.64 19.19
C ARG A 82 7.19 12.07 19.58
N HIS A 83 6.06 12.57 19.11
CA HIS A 83 5.58 13.90 19.46
C HIS A 83 5.12 13.96 20.92
N LEU A 84 4.41 12.94 21.41
CA LEU A 84 4.06 12.75 22.83
C LEU A 84 5.29 12.90 23.74
N GLY A 85 6.33 12.10 23.49
CA GLY A 85 7.55 12.14 24.31
C GLY A 85 8.28 13.48 24.24
N ARG A 86 8.27 14.16 23.09
CA ARG A 86 8.87 15.50 22.97
C ARG A 86 8.10 16.57 23.73
N MET A 87 6.77 16.55 23.69
CA MET A 87 5.94 17.52 24.41
C MET A 87 6.03 17.32 25.92
N ALA A 88 5.99 16.08 26.41
CA ALA A 88 6.19 15.79 27.82
C ALA A 88 7.51 16.38 28.33
N ASN A 89 8.60 16.14 27.60
CA ASN A 89 9.93 16.68 27.92
C ASN A 89 10.02 18.21 27.80
N ILE A 90 9.28 18.84 26.89
CA ILE A 90 9.21 20.31 26.81
C ILE A 90 8.51 20.85 28.05
N VAL A 91 7.32 20.33 28.38
CA VAL A 91 6.53 20.75 29.54
C VAL A 91 7.33 20.62 30.83
N GLU A 92 7.94 19.46 31.08
CA GLU A 92 8.81 19.22 32.25
C GLU A 92 9.93 20.26 32.40
N LYS A 93 10.50 20.72 31.28
CA LYS A 93 11.56 21.73 31.28
C LYS A 93 11.05 23.15 31.43
N THR A 94 9.87 23.46 30.90
CA THR A 94 9.31 24.81 30.95
C THR A 94 8.57 25.13 32.24
N VAL A 95 7.97 24.14 32.92
CA VAL A 95 7.21 24.35 34.17
C VAL A 95 8.03 25.09 35.24
N PRO A 96 9.27 24.69 35.57
CA PRO A 96 10.06 25.42 36.57
C PRO A 96 10.38 26.87 36.19
N HIS A 97 10.44 27.18 34.89
CA HIS A 97 10.66 28.53 34.41
C HIS A 97 9.41 29.39 34.53
N VAL A 98 8.23 28.81 34.28
CA VAL A 98 6.94 29.48 34.48
C VAL A 98 6.67 29.71 35.97
N GLU A 99 6.97 28.73 36.83
CA GLU A 99 6.83 28.86 38.29
C GLU A 99 7.74 29.95 38.89
N ALA A 100 8.88 30.22 38.26
CA ALA A 100 9.81 31.26 38.68
C ALA A 100 9.51 32.64 38.08
N MET A 101 8.51 32.78 37.21
CA MET A 101 8.12 34.06 36.60
C MET A 101 7.35 34.94 37.58
N GLU A 102 7.49 36.26 37.41
CA GLU A 102 6.69 37.24 38.13
C GLU A 102 5.21 37.14 37.68
N PRO A 103 4.23 37.18 38.60
CA PRO A 103 2.83 36.92 38.27
C PRO A 103 2.25 37.76 37.13
N GLY A 104 2.66 39.03 36.98
CA GLY A 104 2.24 39.88 35.87
C GLY A 104 2.72 39.38 34.50
N ALA A 105 3.95 38.87 34.44
CA ALA A 105 4.51 38.30 33.22
C ALA A 105 3.87 36.97 32.80
N ILE A 106 3.26 36.23 33.75
CA ILE A 106 2.47 35.02 33.46
C ILE A 106 1.11 35.42 32.84
N LEU A 107 0.48 36.47 33.36
CA LEU A 107 -0.79 37.00 32.83
C LEU A 107 -0.63 37.52 31.39
N ASP A 108 0.50 38.15 31.06
CA ASP A 108 0.79 38.65 29.70
C ASP A 108 0.99 37.52 28.66
N ARG A 109 1.21 36.27 29.10
CA ARG A 109 1.45 35.10 28.23
C ARG A 109 0.43 33.99 28.44
N ILE A 110 -0.67 34.29 29.12
CA ILE A 110 -1.67 33.29 29.50
C ILE A 110 -2.31 32.61 28.27
N ASP A 111 -2.46 33.37 27.17
CA ASP A 111 -2.95 32.87 25.89
C ASP A 111 -1.99 31.86 25.24
N ASP A 112 -0.67 32.06 25.38
CA ASP A 112 0.35 31.13 24.87
C ASP A 112 0.35 29.82 25.67
N VAL A 113 0.17 29.92 27.00
CA VAL A 113 0.07 28.78 27.91
C VAL A 113 -1.23 28.00 27.67
N GLU A 114 -2.35 28.69 27.50
CA GLU A 114 -3.64 28.08 27.14
C GLU A 114 -3.59 27.41 25.76
N THR A 115 -2.93 28.05 24.79
CA THR A 115 -2.73 27.48 23.45
C THR A 115 -1.86 26.23 23.50
N LEU A 116 -0.81 26.23 24.32
CA LEU A 116 0.04 25.06 24.53
C LEU A 116 -0.72 23.87 25.13
N ASP A 117 -1.57 24.12 26.14
CA ASP A 117 -2.43 23.10 26.76
C ASP A 117 -3.46 22.55 25.76
N LYS A 118 -4.16 23.43 25.02
CA LYS A 118 -5.13 23.02 23.99
C LYS A 118 -4.50 22.20 22.86
N ILE A 119 -3.31 22.59 22.40
CA ILE A 119 -2.57 21.83 21.38
C ILE A 119 -2.16 20.46 21.93
N GLY A 120 -1.68 20.39 23.18
CA GLY A 120 -1.38 19.11 23.84
C GLY A 120 -2.59 18.19 23.88
N ARG A 121 -3.71 18.67 24.44
CA ARG A 121 -4.98 17.94 24.55
C ARG A 121 -5.49 17.40 23.20
N ARG A 122 -5.54 18.26 22.17
CA ARG A 122 -5.96 17.88 20.81
C ARG A 122 -5.02 16.86 20.18
N THR A 123 -3.71 16.99 20.39
CA THR A 123 -2.72 16.10 19.79
C THR A 123 -2.73 14.71 20.45
N PHE A 124 -3.17 14.63 21.70
CA PHE A 124 -3.18 13.39 22.48
C PHE A 124 -4.57 12.79 22.66
N GLY A 125 -5.61 13.40 22.08
CA GLY A 125 -6.99 12.92 22.18
C GLY A 125 -7.57 13.01 23.59
N ILE A 126 -7.02 13.90 24.43
CA ILE A 126 -7.45 14.13 25.81
C ILE A 126 -8.31 15.40 25.79
N SER A 127 -9.54 15.29 25.28
CA SER A 127 -10.50 16.39 25.36
C SER A 127 -11.46 16.16 26.52
N ASP A 128 -11.82 17.24 27.23
CA ASP A 128 -12.71 17.24 28.40
C ASP A 128 -14.20 17.29 28.01
N ASP A 129 -14.49 17.35 26.72
CA ASP A 129 -15.83 17.28 26.16
C ASP A 129 -16.11 15.85 25.67
N GLY A 130 -16.94 15.14 26.43
CA GLY A 130 -17.58 13.89 26.00
C GLY A 130 -18.52 14.02 24.79
N SER A 131 -18.28 14.99 23.91
CA SER A 131 -19.03 15.25 22.69
C SER A 131 -18.07 15.71 21.61
N HIS A 132 -17.56 14.76 20.82
CA HIS A 132 -17.44 14.80 19.36
C HIS A 132 -16.51 13.67 18.91
N ALA A 133 -17.03 12.44 19.03
CA ALA A 133 -16.54 11.27 18.28
C ALA A 133 -16.84 11.36 16.76
N GLU A 134 -17.35 12.48 16.27
CA GLU A 134 -17.70 12.70 14.87
C GLU A 134 -17.14 14.05 14.43
N ASN A 135 -15.98 14.04 13.77
CA ASN A 135 -15.51 14.98 12.74
C ASN A 135 -13.97 15.04 12.67
N ILE A 136 -13.31 13.89 12.65
CA ILE A 136 -12.02 13.79 11.93
C ILE A 136 -12.34 13.44 10.48
N ALA A 137 -13.07 14.33 9.80
CA ALA A 137 -13.10 14.37 8.35
C ALA A 137 -11.94 15.27 7.91
N VAL A 138 -10.76 14.66 7.72
CA VAL A 138 -9.66 15.33 7.03
C VAL A 138 -10.16 15.63 5.62
N ASN A 139 -10.47 16.90 5.34
CA ASN A 139 -10.98 17.30 4.05
C ASN A 139 -9.82 17.39 3.05
N ILE A 140 -9.50 16.28 2.37
CA ILE A 140 -8.41 16.15 1.37
C ILE A 140 -8.79 16.80 0.02
N ALA A 141 -9.78 17.70 -0.02
CA ALA A 141 -10.28 18.29 -1.26
C ALA A 141 -9.43 19.45 -1.82
N ILE A 142 -8.29 19.82 -1.21
CA ILE A 142 -7.46 20.99 -1.64
C ILE A 142 -6.11 20.58 -2.26
N LEU A 143 -5.99 19.39 -2.84
CA LEU A 143 -4.80 18.99 -3.63
C LEU A 143 -5.20 18.49 -5.02
N GLY A 144 -6.02 19.28 -5.70
CA GLY A 144 -6.45 19.02 -7.06
C GLY A 144 -6.90 20.28 -7.78
N ARG A 145 -5.99 21.22 -8.05
CA ARG A 145 -6.05 22.12 -9.20
C ARG A 145 -4.69 22.70 -9.55
#